data_AF-A0A9E5FAF7-F1
#
_entry.id   AF-A0A9E5FAF7-F1
#
_cell.length_a   1.000
_cell.length_b   1.000
_cell.length_c   1.000
_cell.angle_alpha   90.00
_cell.angle_beta   90.00
_cell.angle_gamma   90.00
#
_symmetry.space_group_name_H-M   'P 1'
#
loop_
_entity.id
_entity.type
_entity.pdbx_description
1 polymer ?
#
loop_
_entity_poly.entity_id
_entity_poly.type
_entity_poly.pdbx_seq_one_letter_code
_entity_poly.pdbx_strand_id
1 'polypeptide(L)'
;MRTLTLMAVFAAGMATSQLLPQSQAWQETKPKAPEWKASSVVAVRKAGENEVGAQTKRVGIEVFKDEATNVWLFVSETGDIAVAPAR
;
A
#
# COMPACT_ATOMS: atom_id res chain seq x y z
N MET A 1 28.01 -18.55 45.63
CA MET A 1 27.12 -19.60 45.07
C MET A 1 25.90 -19.02 44.35
N ARG A 2 25.19 -18.01 44.87
CA ARG A 2 24.02 -17.39 44.21
C ARG A 2 24.28 -16.72 42.85
N THR A 3 25.46 -16.11 42.65
CA THR A 3 25.84 -15.44 41.39
C THR A 3 26.10 -16.42 40.25
N LEU A 4 26.64 -17.60 40.56
CA LEU A 4 26.90 -18.66 39.58
C LEU A 4 25.60 -19.26 39.05
N THR A 5 24.62 -19.45 39.93
CA THR A 5 23.28 -19.95 39.56
C THR A 5 22.52 -18.95 38.69
N LEU A 6 22.67 -17.64 38.97
CA LEU A 6 22.02 -16.59 38.16
C LEU A 6 22.62 -16.52 36.74
N MET A 7 23.94 -16.67 36.59
CA MET A 7 24.57 -16.72 35.28
C MET A 7 24.21 -17.98 34.49
N ALA A 8 24.04 -19.13 35.16
CA ALA A 8 23.61 -20.36 34.50
C ALA A 8 22.19 -20.24 33.92
N VAL A 9 21.26 -19.58 34.63
CA VAL A 9 19.89 -19.35 34.14
C VAL A 9 19.88 -18.35 32.99
N PHE A 10 20.70 -17.30 33.04
CA PHE A 10 20.82 -16.33 31.95
C PHE A 10 21.39 -16.97 30.67
N ALA A 11 22.45 -17.78 30.80
CA ALA A 11 23.04 -18.49 29.67
C ALA A 11 22.07 -19.52 29.06
N ALA A 12 21.31 -20.24 29.89
CA ALA A 12 20.26 -21.15 29.43
C ALA A 12 19.13 -20.40 28.70
N GLY A 13 18.72 -19.23 29.22
CA GLY A 13 17.74 -18.36 28.55
C GLY A 13 18.19 -17.92 27.15
N MET A 14 19.44 -17.49 27.00
CA MET A 14 19.99 -17.11 25.69
C MET A 14 20.06 -18.31 24.74
N ALA A 15 20.51 -19.48 25.21
CA ALA A 15 20.55 -20.70 24.40
C ALA A 15 19.13 -21.15 23.95
N THR A 16 18.13 -21.05 24.83
CA THR A 16 16.74 -21.37 24.46
C THR A 16 16.16 -20.37 23.45
N SER A 17 16.52 -19.08 23.53
CA SER A 17 16.06 -18.06 22.58
C SER A 17 16.57 -18.27 21.15
N GLN A 18 17.73 -18.91 20.98
CA GLN A 18 18.27 -19.27 19.66
C GLN A 18 17.59 -20.48 19.01
N LEU A 19 16.92 -21.31 19.81
CA LEU A 19 16.19 -22.50 19.35
C LEU A 19 14.69 -22.24 19.17
N LEU A 20 14.17 -21.13 19.71
CA LEU A 20 12.85 -20.67 19.35
C LEU A 20 12.85 -20.30 17.87
N PRO A 21 11.88 -20.78 17.07
CA PRO A 21 11.65 -20.20 15.76
C PRO A 21 11.50 -18.70 16.01
N GLN A 22 12.37 -17.89 15.41
CA GLN A 22 12.20 -16.45 15.37
C GLN A 22 10.85 -16.25 14.68
N SER A 23 9.78 -16.17 15.47
CA SER A 23 8.43 -16.08 14.94
C SER A 23 8.46 -14.85 14.04
N GLN A 24 8.09 -15.03 12.78
CA GLN A 24 8.07 -13.99 11.76
C GLN A 24 7.10 -12.83 12.09
N ALA A 25 6.64 -12.73 13.33
CA ALA A 25 5.75 -11.72 13.88
C ALA A 25 6.30 -10.28 13.80
N TRP A 26 7.56 -10.09 13.42
CA TRP A 26 8.15 -8.78 13.12
C TRP A 26 8.92 -8.76 11.80
N GLN A 27 8.62 -9.66 10.86
CA GLN A 27 8.94 -9.34 9.48
C GLN A 27 7.96 -8.24 9.06
N GLU A 28 8.40 -6.98 9.15
CA GLU A 28 7.79 -5.89 8.42
C GLU A 28 7.80 -6.27 6.94
N THR A 29 6.73 -6.92 6.48
CA THR A 29 6.53 -7.14 5.06
C THR A 29 6.39 -5.77 4.45
N LYS A 30 7.45 -5.27 3.81
CA LYS A 30 7.44 -4.00 3.10
C LYS A 30 6.17 -3.99 2.24
N PRO A 31 5.23 -3.06 2.47
CA PRO A 31 4.00 -3.04 1.70
C PRO A 31 4.37 -2.90 0.22
N LYS A 32 3.77 -3.76 -0.62
CA LYS A 32 3.97 -3.70 -2.07
C LYS A 32 3.49 -2.34 -2.56
N ALA A 33 4.29 -1.67 -3.37
CA ALA A 33 3.89 -0.39 -3.96
C ALA A 33 2.69 -0.61 -4.89
N PRO A 34 1.77 0.37 -5.01
CA PRO A 34 0.70 0.32 -6.00
C PRO A 34 1.26 0.11 -7.41
N GLU A 35 0.64 -0.79 -8.17
CA GLU A 35 1.05 -1.10 -9.53
C GLU A 35 0.30 -0.19 -10.50
N TRP A 36 1.02 0.50 -11.38
CA TRP A 36 0.41 1.26 -12.48
C TRP A 36 -0.23 0.30 -13.49
N LYS A 37 -1.44 0.62 -13.97
CA LYS A 37 -2.22 -0.26 -14.84
C LYS A 37 -2.62 0.39 -16.16
N ALA A 38 -3.00 1.67 -16.14
CA ALA A 38 -3.42 2.37 -17.33
C ALA A 38 -3.36 3.89 -17.16
N SER A 39 -3.42 4.60 -18.28
CA SER A 39 -3.70 6.04 -18.34
C SER A 39 -4.90 6.27 -19.26
N SER A 40 -5.73 7.25 -18.92
CA SER A 40 -6.90 7.66 -19.70
C SER A 40 -7.05 9.17 -19.68
N VAL A 41 -7.57 9.75 -20.76
CA VAL A 41 -7.88 11.17 -20.83
C VAL A 41 -9.39 11.31 -20.94
N VAL A 42 -10.00 11.95 -19.94
CA VAL A 42 -11.45 12.16 -19.89
C VAL A 42 -11.80 13.60 -20.21
N ALA A 43 -12.92 13.79 -20.91
CA ALA A 43 -13.49 15.11 -21.14
C ALA A 43 -14.34 15.53 -19.94
N VAL A 44 -14.02 16.67 -19.35
CA VAL A 44 -14.70 17.23 -18.17
C VAL A 44 -15.48 18.46 -18.61
N ARG A 45 -16.80 18.44 -18.37
CA ARG A 45 -17.74 19.49 -18.73
C ARG A 45 -18.56 19.92 -17.52
N LYS A 46 -19.13 21.13 -17.57
CA LYS A 46 -20.04 21.58 -16.51
C LYS A 46 -21.36 20.81 -16.57
N ALA A 47 -22.04 20.73 -15.43
CA ALA A 47 -23.40 20.24 -15.38
C ALA A 47 -24.29 21.09 -16.31
N GLY A 48 -25.06 20.43 -17.17
CA GLY A 48 -25.94 21.08 -18.16
C GLY A 48 -25.34 21.27 -19.56
N GLU A 49 -24.03 21.12 -19.76
CA GLU A 49 -23.43 21.13 -21.11
C GLU A 49 -23.66 19.78 -21.80
N ASN A 50 -24.33 19.69 -22.94
CA ASN A 50 -24.68 18.38 -23.51
C ASN A 50 -23.59 17.78 -24.42
N GLU A 51 -22.71 18.61 -24.97
CA GLU A 51 -21.77 18.19 -26.01
C GLU A 51 -20.32 18.22 -25.51
N VAL A 52 -19.53 17.25 -25.98
CA VAL A 52 -18.08 17.24 -25.84
C VAL A 52 -17.49 17.86 -27.10
N GLY A 53 -17.04 19.10 -27.00
CA GLY A 53 -16.51 19.88 -28.12
C GLY A 53 -15.01 20.13 -28.03
N ALA A 54 -14.49 20.90 -28.97
CA ALA A 54 -13.06 21.25 -29.04
C ALA A 54 -12.58 22.07 -27.83
N GLN A 55 -13.47 22.83 -27.20
CA GLN A 55 -13.19 23.65 -26.02
C GLN A 55 -13.42 22.88 -24.70
N THR A 56 -13.91 21.65 -24.74
CA THR A 56 -14.15 20.87 -23.53
C THR A 56 -12.82 20.51 -22.88
N LYS A 57 -12.68 20.84 -21.59
CA LYS A 57 -11.48 20.55 -20.81
C LYS A 57 -11.21 19.05 -20.85
N ARG A 58 -9.96 18.67 -21.05
CA ARG A 58 -9.49 17.29 -20.94
C ARG A 58 -8.62 17.16 -19.71
N VAL A 59 -8.77 16.05 -19.01
CA VAL A 59 -8.03 15.74 -17.79
C VAL A 59 -7.42 14.35 -17.93
N GLY A 60 -6.10 14.27 -17.78
CA GLY A 60 -5.39 13.00 -17.66
C GLY A 60 -5.64 12.32 -16.32
N ILE A 61 -5.86 11.01 -16.35
CA ILE A 61 -6.06 10.14 -15.19
C ILE A 61 -5.11 8.95 -15.30
N GLU A 62 -4.37 8.67 -14.24
CA GLU A 62 -3.59 7.44 -14.09
C GLU A 62 -4.31 6.48 -13.14
N VAL A 63 -4.27 5.19 -13.47
CA VAL A 63 -4.95 4.12 -12.73
C VAL A 63 -3.93 3.19 -12.12
N PHE A 64 -4.02 2.99 -10.81
CA PHE A 64 -3.17 2.09 -10.04
C PHE A 64 -4.01 1.00 -9.36
N LYS A 65 -3.47 -0.20 -9.25
CA LYS A 65 -4.00 -1.28 -8.40
C LYS A 65 -3.14 -1.35 -7.14
N ASP A 66 -3.76 -1.12 -5.98
CA ASP A 66 -3.15 -1.47 -4.70
C ASP A 66 -3.60 -2.88 -4.30
N GLU A 67 -2.66 -3.83 -4.30
CA GLU A 67 -2.92 -5.22 -3.90
C GLU A 67 -3.04 -5.39 -2.39
N ALA A 68 -2.46 -4.50 -1.58
CA ALA A 68 -2.51 -4.61 -0.12
C ALA A 68 -3.92 -4.34 0.42
N THR A 69 -4.61 -3.36 -0.17
CA THR A 69 -5.99 -2.99 0.19
C THR A 69 -7.04 -3.50 -0.80
N ASN A 70 -6.61 -4.08 -1.91
CA ASN A 70 -7.43 -4.55 -3.03
C ASN A 70 -8.39 -3.47 -3.57
N VAL A 71 -7.83 -2.29 -3.88
CA VAL A 71 -8.56 -1.16 -4.45
C VAL A 71 -7.92 -0.67 -5.74
N TRP A 72 -8.73 0.04 -6.54
CA TRP A 72 -8.30 0.87 -7.66
C TRP A 72 -8.13 2.30 -7.17
N LEU A 73 -6.96 2.89 -7.43
CA LEU A 73 -6.71 4.33 -7.29
C LEU A 73 -6.73 4.98 -8.66
N PHE A 74 -7.49 6.06 -8.77
CA PHE A 74 -7.52 6.94 -9.94
C PHE A 74 -6.97 8.29 -9.49
N VAL A 75 -5.87 8.73 -10.10
CA VAL A 75 -5.22 10.01 -9.78
C VAL A 75 -5.26 10.89 -11.00
N SER A 76 -5.87 12.07 -10.90
CA SER A 76 -5.88 13.04 -11.99
C SER A 76 -4.67 13.97 -11.95
N GLU A 77 -4.30 14.53 -13.10
CA GLU A 77 -3.27 15.58 -13.18
C GLU A 77 -3.66 16.87 -12.44
N THR A 78 -4.96 17.05 -12.15
CA THR A 78 -5.47 18.16 -11.34
C THR A 78 -5.34 17.94 -9.83
N GLY A 79 -4.88 16.76 -9.41
CA GLY A 79 -4.71 16.38 -8.01
C GLY A 79 -5.96 15.80 -7.35
N ASP A 80 -7.01 15.50 -8.13
CA ASP A 80 -8.21 14.82 -7.64
C ASP A 80 -7.95 13.31 -7.55
N ILE A 81 -8.51 12.67 -6.53
CA ILE A 81 -8.32 11.24 -6.27
C ILE A 81 -9.68 10.58 -6.13
N ALA A 82 -9.87 9.46 -6.84
CA ALA A 82 -10.99 8.56 -6.63
C ALA A 82 -10.49 7.16 -6.26
N VAL A 83 -11.23 6.49 -5.39
CA VAL A 83 -10.92 5.14 -4.91
C VAL A 83 -12.15 4.25 -5.11
N ALA A 84 -11.95 3.06 -5.67
CA ALA A 84 -13.01 2.08 -5.85
C ALA A 84 -12.54 0.66 -5.45
N PRO A 85 -13.42 -0.21 -4.93
CA PRO A 85 -13.06 -1.59 -4.67
C PRO A 85 -12.62 -2.31 -5.95
N ALA A 86 -11.55 -3.11 -5.87
CA ALA A 86 -11.13 -3.93 -6.98
C ALA A 86 -11.72 -5.34 -6.84
N ARG A 87 -12.87 -5.54 -7.49
CA ARG A 87 -13.58 -6.82 -7.54
C ARG A 87 -12.92 -7.80 -8.51
#